data_AF-A0A955N6A4-F1
#
_entry.id   AF-A0A955N6A4-F1
#
_cell.length_a   1.000
_cell.length_b   1.000
_cell.length_c   1.000
_cell.angle_alpha   90.00
_cell.angle_beta   90.00
_cell.angle_gamma   90.00
#
_symmetry.space_group_name_H-M   'P 1'
#
loop_
_entity.id
_entity.type
_entity.pdbx_description
1 polymer ?
#
loop_
_entity_poly.entity_id
_entity_poly.type
_entity_poly.pdbx_seq_one_letter_code
_entity_poly.pdbx_strand_id
1 'polypeptide(L)' 'GLTVDDPADCGSIIDQAFQTPGPVLVQAIVDPFEPPMPANITMSQAAKFAESLAKGEPNRMKIAMTALSGRVRELV' A
#
# COMPACT_ATOMS: atom_id res chain seq x y z
N GLY A 1 -14.66 1.99 -17.65
CA GLY A 1 -13.90 1.78 -16.40
C GLY A 1 -12.65 2.62 -16.47
N LEU A 2 -12.20 3.16 -15.35
CA LEU A 2 -11.01 3.99 -15.23
C LEU A 2 -9.87 3.15 -14.65
N THR A 3 -8.62 3.44 -15.01
CA THR A 3 -7.44 2.74 -14.47
C THR A 3 -6.47 3.75 -13.90
N VAL A 4 -5.97 3.49 -12.70
CA VAL A 4 -4.89 4.24 -12.06
C VAL A 4 -3.64 3.36 -12.10
N ASP A 5 -2.65 3.76 -12.89
CA ASP A 5 -1.33 3.14 -13.00
C ASP A 5 -0.23 4.03 -12.41
N ASP A 6 -0.34 5.35 -12.55
CA ASP A 6 0.46 6.35 -11.82
C ASP A 6 -0.30 6.84 -10.56
N PRO A 7 0.27 6.69 -9.35
CA PRO A 7 -0.31 7.25 -8.13
C PRO A 7 -0.59 8.77 -8.19
N ALA A 8 0.15 9.53 -8.99
CA ALA A 8 -0.05 10.98 -9.16
C ALA A 8 -1.41 11.31 -9.81
N ASP A 9 -1.93 10.43 -10.65
CA ASP A 9 -3.20 10.61 -11.36
C ASP A 9 -4.40 10.14 -10.55
N CYS A 10 -4.17 9.52 -9.39
CA CYS A 10 -5.23 8.97 -8.55
C CYS A 10 -6.30 10.02 -8.20
N GLY A 11 -5.89 11.22 -7.82
CA GLY A 11 -6.83 12.30 -7.47
C GLY A 11 -7.76 12.68 -8.62
N SER A 12 -7.19 12.96 -9.80
CA SER A 12 -7.96 13.40 -10.97
C SER A 12 -8.88 12.29 -11.52
N ILE A 13 -8.42 11.04 -11.50
CA ILE A 13 -9.20 9.88 -11.94
C ILE A 13 -10.38 9.62 -11.00
N ILE A 14 -10.18 9.77 -9.69
CA ILE A 14 -11.25 9.65 -8.71
C ILE A 14 -12.28 10.77 -8.86
N ASP A 15 -11.84 12.01 -9.09
CA ASP A 15 -12.75 13.13 -9.37
C ASP A 15 -13.61 12.87 -10.61
N GLN A 16 -12.99 12.33 -11.67
CA GLN A 16 -13.70 11.93 -12.89
C GLN A 16 -14.70 10.79 -12.62
N ALA A 17 -14.33 9.81 -11.80
CA ALA A 17 -15.21 8.70 -11.43
C ALA A 17 -16.49 9.21 -10.75
N PHE A 18 -16.37 10.15 -9.80
CA PHE A 18 -17.52 10.71 -9.09
C PHE A 18 -18.43 11.58 -9.96
N GLN A 19 -17.90 12.19 -11.01
CA GLN A 19 -18.68 13.02 -11.94
C GLN A 19 -19.38 12.21 -13.04
N THR A 20 -19.01 10.94 -13.21
CA THR A 20 -19.59 10.09 -14.25
C THR A 20 -20.98 9.59 -13.82
N PRO A 21 -22.05 9.82 -14.61
CA PRO A 21 -23.38 9.34 -14.25
C PRO A 21 -23.47 7.81 -14.26
N GLY A 22 -23.88 7.23 -13.13
CA GLY A 22 -24.09 5.79 -12.96
C GLY A 22 -22.89 5.04 -12.37
N PRO A 23 -22.94 3.69 -12.31
CA PRO A 23 -21.88 2.90 -11.70
C PRO A 23 -20.57 2.98 -12.50
N VAL A 24 -19.46 3.19 -11.78
CA VAL A 24 -18.10 3.23 -12.37
C VAL A 24 -17.20 2.20 -11.69
N LEU A 25 -16.44 1.48 -12.50
CA LEU A 25 -15.33 0.64 -12.05
C LEU A 25 -14.01 1.40 -12.18
N VAL A 26 -13.28 1.54 -11.08
CA VAL A 26 -11.92 2.07 -11.04
C VAL A 26 -10.97 0.93 -10.69
N GLN A 27 -9.97 0.68 -11.53
CA GLN A 27 -8.93 -0.32 -11.32
C GLN A 27 -7.63 0.37 -10.92
N ALA A 28 -7.18 0.15 -9.68
CA ALA A 28 -5.91 0.68 -9.21
C ALA A 28 -4.83 -0.43 -9.27
N ILE A 29 -3.74 -0.16 -9.98
CA ILE A 29 -2.55 -1.00 -9.95
C ILE A 29 -1.74 -0.60 -8.73
N VAL A 30 -1.56 -1.52 -7.79
CA VAL A 30 -0.84 -1.29 -6.53
C VAL A 30 0.34 -2.25 -6.41
N ASP A 31 1.39 -1.83 -5.70
CA ASP A 31 2.51 -2.73 -5.38
C ASP A 31 2.02 -3.82 -4.42
N PRO A 32 2.05 -5.11 -4.81
CA PRO A 32 1.63 -6.20 -3.93
C PRO A 32 2.62 -6.44 -2.76
N PHE A 33 3.79 -5.79 -2.77
CA PHE A 33 4.83 -5.94 -1.75
C PHE A 33 4.87 -4.78 -0.76
N GLU A 34 3.96 -3.81 -0.84
CA GLU A 34 3.76 -2.83 0.23
C GLU A 34 3.14 -3.57 1.42
N PRO A 35 3.85 -3.72 2.54
CA PRO A 35 3.28 -4.39 3.71
C PRO A 35 2.12 -3.55 4.22
N PRO A 36 0.93 -4.14 4.50
CA PRO A 36 -0.15 -3.43 5.17
C PRO A 36 0.28 -3.13 6.61
N MET A 37 1.03 -2.05 6.81
CA MET A 37 1.40 -1.56 8.13
C MET A 37 0.26 -0.68 8.65
N PRO A 38 -0.38 -1.03 9.77
CA PRO A 38 -1.34 -0.13 10.40
C PRO A 38 -0.61 1.08 10.97
N ALA A 39 -1.25 2.26 10.88
CA ALA A 39 -0.71 3.55 11.33
C ALA A 39 -0.22 3.55 12.79
N ASN A 40 -0.75 2.64 13.63
CA ASN A 40 -0.25 2.37 14.98
C ASN A 40 -0.07 0.86 15.13
N ILE A 41 1.18 0.40 15.17
CA ILE A 41 1.51 -0.97 15.56
C ILE A 41 1.76 -1.03 17.06
N THR A 42 1.05 -1.93 17.74
CA THR A 42 1.47 -2.35 19.08
C THR A 42 2.77 -3.16 18.99
N MET A 43 3.57 -3.17 20.05
CA MET A 43 4.82 -3.96 20.09
C MET A 43 4.59 -5.46 19.80
N SER A 44 3.42 -5.99 20.17
CA SER A 44 3.05 -7.38 19.90
C SER A 44 2.76 -7.65 18.41
N GLN A 45 2.22 -6.67 17.67
CA GLN A 45 2.03 -6.75 16.22
C GLN A 45 3.36 -6.65 15.47
N ALA A 46 4.27 -5.78 15.94
CA ALA A 46 5.62 -5.68 15.39
C ALA A 46 6.40 -7.00 15.51
N ALA A 47 6.30 -7.67 16.65
CA ALA A 47 6.92 -8.97 16.88
C ALA A 47 6.37 -10.04 15.94
N LYS A 48 5.03 -10.10 15.76
CA LYS A 48 4.40 -11.05 14.82
C LYS A 48 4.78 -10.78 13.36
N PHE A 49 4.92 -9.52 12.98
CA PHE A 49 5.39 -9.12 11.65
C PHE A 49 6.86 -9.52 11.42
N ALA A 50 7.72 -9.32 12.41
CA ALA A 50 9.11 -9.79 12.36
C ALA A 50 9.18 -11.33 12.31
N GLU A 51 8.33 -12.02 13.07
CA GLU A 51 8.23 -13.48 13.08
C GLU A 51 7.77 -14.02 11.73
N SER A 52 6.78 -13.39 11.07
CA SER A 52 6.32 -13.80 9.74
C SER A 52 7.38 -13.59 8.66
N LEU A 53 8.16 -12.50 8.74
CA LEU A 53 9.31 -12.28 7.85
C LEU A 53 10.42 -13.31 8.06
N ALA A 54 10.67 -13.71 9.32
CA ALA A 54 11.68 -14.70 9.66
C ALA A 54 11.27 -16.14 9.29
N LYS A 55 9.97 -16.47 9.34
CA LYS A 55 9.40 -17.80 9.03
C LYS A 55 9.40 -18.19 7.55
N GLY A 56 9.99 -17.36 6.68
CA GLY A 56 10.33 -17.77 5.31
C GLY A 56 9.57 -17.06 4.20
N GLU A 57 9.05 -15.86 4.44
CA GLU A 57 8.47 -15.02 3.38
C GLU A 57 9.52 -14.85 2.25
N PRO A 58 9.28 -15.37 1.02
CA PRO A 58 10.28 -15.39 -0.04
C PRO A 58 10.79 -13.99 -0.40
N ASN A 59 9.95 -12.98 -0.23
CA ASN A 59 10.22 -11.58 -0.54
C ASN A 59 10.58 -10.74 0.69
N ARG A 60 10.97 -11.36 1.81
CA ARG A 60 11.26 -10.71 3.11
C ARG A 60 12.11 -9.43 3.02
N MET A 61 13.14 -9.43 2.17
CA MET A 61 14.06 -8.30 2.03
C MET A 61 13.41 -7.11 1.36
N LYS A 62 12.60 -7.35 0.31
CA LYS A 62 11.88 -6.30 -0.41
C LYS A 62 10.81 -5.69 0.48
N ILE A 63 10.03 -6.53 1.16
CA ILE A 63 8.98 -6.11 2.10
C ILE A 63 9.57 -5.26 3.24
N ALA A 64 10.68 -5.71 3.85
CA ALA A 64 11.34 -4.96 4.93
C ALA A 64 11.87 -3.59 4.47
N MET A 65 12.49 -3.52 3.29
CA MET A 65 12.99 -2.26 2.70
C MET A 65 11.85 -1.28 2.40
N THR A 66 10.74 -1.77 1.86
CA THR A 66 9.55 -0.96 1.57
C THR A 66 8.93 -0.42 2.85
N ALA A 67 8.70 -1.27 3.87
CA ALA A 67 8.18 -0.84 5.17
C ALA A 67 9.05 0.25 5.83
N LEU A 68 10.38 0.10 5.76
CA LEU A 68 11.31 1.06 6.34
C LEU A 68 11.28 2.40 5.60
N SER A 69 11.21 2.35 4.26
CA SER A 69 11.16 3.54 3.41
C SER A 69 9.84 4.31 3.60
N GLY A 70 8.70 3.60 3.71
CA GLY A 70 7.40 4.20 4.03
C GLY A 70 7.42 4.91 5.38
N ARG A 71 7.98 4.27 6.41
CA ARG A 71 8.14 4.87 7.76
C ARG A 71 8.99 6.14 7.77
N VAL A 72 10.05 6.21 6.96
CA VAL A 72 10.87 7.43 6.84
C VAL A 72 10.10 8.54 6.13
N ARG A 73 9.32 8.20 5.10
CA ARG A 73 8.53 9.17 4.32
C ARG A 73 7.31 9.71 5.07
N GLU A 74 6.79 8.98 6.06
CA GLU A 74 5.73 9.48 6.97
C GLU A 74 6.28 10.40 8.08
N LEU A 75 7.57 10.31 8.40
CA LEU A 75 8.20 11.08 9.47
C LEU A 75 8.80 12.43 8.99
N VAL A 76 8.89 12.65 7.67
CA VAL A 76 9.41 13.86 7.02
C VAL A 76 8.32 14.49 6.18
#